data_AF-A0A8H7E596-F1
#
_entry.id   AF-A0A8H7E596-F1
#
_cell.length_a   1.000
_cell.length_b   1.000
_cell.length_c   1.000
_cell.angle_alpha   90.00
_cell.angle_beta   90.00
_cell.angle_gamma   90.00
#
_symmetry.space_group_name_H-M   'P 1'
#
loop_
_entity.id
_entity.type
_entity.pdbx_description
1 polymer ?
#
loop_
_entity_poly.entity_id
_entity_poly.type
_entity_poly.pdbx_seq_one_letter_code
_entity_poly.pdbx_strand_id
1 'polypeptide(L)'
;MGPMRGLWLKWKMLKLPWRKTFLVGQDLNGNTFWEFKDQINAGRLRRIVKYSHRTHFSDVKVTPQWHQWLRYTRPDPPSIEEQQGDIGRQAQLKYLAQQADERWASKPSFLDKPREQPKPATLPKDPGGYAPQTEPDEKEGVQSAVDNPVPIPGPPRSTKKADPWKKAQGGNPSGKWQPEAWTPGPAKKR
;
A
#
# COMPACT_ATOMS: atom_id res chain seq x y z
N MET A 1 19.16 26.66 12.43
CA MET A 1 18.32 27.61 13.19
C MET A 1 19.23 28.35 14.18
N GLY A 2 19.21 29.68 14.22
CA GLY A 2 20.03 30.42 15.18
C GLY A 2 19.61 30.13 16.64
N PRO A 3 20.54 30.14 17.62
CA PRO A 3 20.28 29.79 19.01
C PRO A 3 19.19 30.66 19.65
N MET A 4 19.16 31.96 19.31
CA MET A 4 18.15 32.92 19.78
C MET A 4 16.73 32.53 19.35
N ARG A 5 16.55 32.04 18.12
CA ARG A 5 15.23 31.63 17.62
C ARG A 5 14.72 30.40 18.35
N GLY A 6 15.61 29.45 18.66
CA GLY A 6 15.26 28.26 19.44
C GLY A 6 14.77 28.62 20.84
N LEU A 7 15.49 29.51 21.55
CA LEU A 7 15.06 30.01 22.86
C LEU A 7 13.73 30.76 22.79
N TRP A 8 13.55 31.61 21.79
CA TRP A 8 12.29 32.32 21.57
C TRP A 8 11.11 31.35 21.34
N LEU A 9 11.30 30.31 20.53
CA LEU A 9 10.28 29.27 20.32
C LEU A 9 9.97 28.53 21.62
N LYS A 10 10.98 28.07 22.36
CA LYS A 10 10.80 27.41 23.66
C LYS A 10 10.02 28.29 24.64
N TRP A 11 10.37 29.58 24.76
CA TRP A 11 9.63 30.54 25.57
C TRP A 11 8.20 30.72 25.09
N LYS A 12 7.98 30.80 23.77
CA LYS A 12 6.64 30.91 23.18
C LYS A 12 5.78 29.66 23.36
N MET A 13 6.36 28.47 23.55
CA MET A 13 5.64 27.23 23.80
C MET A 13 5.09 27.13 25.24
N LEU A 14 5.61 27.93 26.18
CA LEU A 14 5.11 27.94 27.56
C LEU A 14 3.65 28.43 27.62
N LYS A 15 2.79 27.62 28.26
CA LYS A 15 1.37 27.91 28.51
C LYS A 15 1.21 28.74 29.78
N LEU A 16 1.28 30.06 29.61
CA LEU A 16 1.14 31.03 30.70
C LEU A 16 -0.34 31.46 30.82
N PRO A 17 -0.89 31.59 32.05
CA PRO A 17 -2.33 31.78 32.27
C PRO A 17 -2.89 33.10 31.73
N TRP A 18 -2.07 34.14 31.60
CA TRP A 18 -2.46 35.44 31.02
C TRP A 18 -2.44 35.47 29.48
N ARG A 19 -1.92 34.42 28.84
CA ARG A 19 -1.71 34.39 27.40
C ARG A 19 -2.89 33.73 26.70
N LYS A 20 -3.42 34.37 25.65
CA LYS A 20 -4.57 33.84 24.87
C LYS A 20 -4.15 33.01 23.64
N THR A 21 -2.88 33.11 23.23
CA THR A 21 -2.31 32.47 22.04
C THR A 21 -1.07 31.65 22.41
N PHE A 22 -1.07 30.37 22.09
CA PHE A 22 -0.02 29.42 22.47
C PHE A 22 0.67 28.91 21.22
N LEU A 23 2.01 28.86 21.25
CA LEU A 23 2.76 28.18 20.21
C LEU A 23 2.72 26.69 20.54
N VAL A 24 2.27 25.88 19.59
CA VAL A 24 2.11 24.44 19.76
C VAL A 24 3.29 23.69 19.18
N GLY A 25 3.83 24.14 18.05
CA GLY A 25 5.01 23.54 17.45
C GLY A 25 5.46 24.25 16.17
N GLN A 26 6.44 23.63 15.53
CA GLN A 26 7.02 24.08 14.26
C GLN A 26 7.13 22.90 13.31
N ASP A 27 7.01 23.14 12.01
CA ASP A 27 7.39 22.15 11.00
C ASP A 27 8.88 22.24 10.61
N LEU A 28 9.34 21.26 9.83
CA LEU A 28 10.69 21.24 9.26
C LEU A 28 10.94 22.39 8.26
N ASN A 29 9.87 22.95 7.68
CA ASN A 29 9.92 24.09 6.76
C ASN A 29 10.07 25.44 7.50
N GLY A 30 9.91 25.45 8.81
CA GLY A 30 10.04 26.62 9.66
C GLY A 30 8.74 27.37 9.92
N ASN A 31 7.60 26.89 9.43
CA ASN A 31 6.26 27.37 9.74
C ASN A 31 5.92 27.06 11.20
N THR A 32 5.24 27.99 11.87
CA THR A 32 4.88 27.87 13.28
C THR A 32 3.38 27.69 13.43
N PHE A 33 2.99 26.79 14.33
CA PHE A 33 1.60 26.39 14.53
C PHE A 33 1.12 26.87 15.89
N TRP A 34 -0.02 27.54 15.90
CA TRP A 34 -0.53 28.27 17.04
C TRP A 34 -1.95 27.85 17.36
N GLU A 35 -2.29 27.88 18.63
CA GLU A 35 -3.62 27.63 19.15
C GLU A 35 -4.07 28.80 20.01
N PHE A 36 -5.32 29.25 19.90
CA PHE A 36 -5.81 30.41 20.63
C PHE A 36 -7.31 30.34 20.93
N LYS A 37 -7.75 31.05 21.96
CA LYS A 37 -9.19 31.20 22.26
C LYS A 37 -9.76 32.31 21.38
N ASP A 38 -10.79 31.98 20.60
CA ASP A 38 -11.55 32.99 19.86
C ASP A 38 -12.40 33.81 20.84
N GLN A 39 -12.57 35.10 20.56
CA GLN A 39 -13.45 35.96 21.37
C GLN A 39 -14.92 35.67 21.11
N ILE A 40 -15.27 35.31 19.87
CA ILE A 40 -16.66 35.07 19.45
C ILE A 40 -17.09 33.64 19.80
N ASN A 41 -16.21 32.65 19.55
CA ASN A 41 -16.49 31.24 19.77
C ASN A 41 -15.63 30.67 20.91
N ALA A 42 -16.00 30.97 22.15
CA ALA A 42 -15.24 30.58 23.35
C ALA A 42 -15.22 29.05 23.61
N GLY A 43 -16.15 28.29 23.04
CA GLY A 43 -16.29 26.84 23.25
C GLY A 43 -15.20 25.98 22.60
N ARG A 44 -14.36 26.54 21.71
CA ARG A 44 -13.32 25.79 20.99
C ARG A 44 -12.06 26.61 20.79
N LEU A 45 -10.91 25.99 21.01
CA LEU A 45 -9.61 26.56 20.65
C LEU A 45 -9.44 26.58 19.13
N ARG A 46 -9.06 27.73 18.56
CA ARG A 46 -8.75 27.89 17.14
C ARG A 46 -7.28 27.60 16.86
N ARG A 47 -7.01 26.86 15.80
CA ARG A 47 -5.66 26.51 15.32
C ARG A 47 -5.33 27.32 14.06
N ILE A 48 -4.12 27.87 13.98
CA ILE A 48 -3.63 28.67 12.85
C ILE A 48 -2.16 28.40 12.56
N VAL A 49 -1.77 28.48 11.28
CA VAL A 49 -0.38 28.42 10.83
C VAL A 49 0.15 29.83 10.55
N LYS A 50 1.37 30.10 10.99
CA LYS A 50 2.13 31.32 10.66
C LYS A 50 3.38 30.93 9.89
N TYR A 51 3.46 31.40 8.66
CA TYR A 51 4.59 31.25 7.74
C TYR A 51 5.29 32.60 7.54
N SER A 52 6.37 32.60 6.76
CA SER A 52 7.12 33.82 6.44
C SER A 52 6.24 34.81 5.67
N HIS A 53 6.28 36.09 6.02
CA HIS A 53 5.58 37.14 5.28
C HIS A 53 6.04 37.28 3.82
N ARG A 54 7.21 36.71 3.49
CA ARG A 54 7.79 36.74 2.14
C ARG A 54 7.25 35.64 1.22
N THR A 55 6.62 34.60 1.77
CA THR A 55 6.09 33.49 0.97
C THR A 55 4.63 33.77 0.60
N HIS A 56 4.30 33.63 -0.68
CA HIS A 56 2.92 33.77 -1.14
C HIS A 56 2.04 32.63 -0.61
N PHE A 57 0.74 32.91 -0.40
CA PHE A 57 -0.18 31.97 0.23
C PHE A 57 -0.32 30.65 -0.52
N SER A 58 -0.25 30.65 -1.86
CA SER A 58 -0.30 29.42 -2.68
C SER A 58 0.88 28.50 -2.46
N ASP A 59 2.02 29.04 -2.06
CA ASP A 59 3.29 28.32 -2.03
C ASP A 59 3.60 27.74 -0.66
N VAL A 60 2.73 28.01 0.32
CA VAL A 60 2.86 27.51 1.69
C VAL A 60 2.57 26.01 1.70
N LYS A 61 3.65 25.21 1.68
CA LYS A 61 3.57 23.76 1.82
C LYS A 61 3.51 23.40 3.31
N VAL A 62 2.39 22.81 3.73
CA VAL A 62 2.19 22.26 5.07
C VAL A 62 2.10 20.74 4.98
N THR A 63 2.73 20.01 5.90
CA THR A 63 2.69 18.53 5.86
C THR A 63 1.29 18.00 6.15
N PRO A 64 0.93 16.79 5.68
CA PRO A 64 -0.39 16.20 5.94
C PRO A 64 -0.71 16.04 7.43
N GLN A 65 0.30 15.72 8.25
CA GLN A 65 0.15 15.59 9.70
C GLN A 65 -0.28 16.92 10.34
N TRP A 66 0.35 18.03 9.93
CA TRP A 66 -0.03 19.36 10.39
C TRP A 66 -1.40 19.79 9.85
N HIS A 67 -1.78 19.38 8.64
CA HIS A 67 -3.13 19.60 8.13
C HIS A 67 -4.20 18.89 8.96
N GLN A 68 -3.99 17.64 9.35
CA GLN A 68 -4.92 16.90 10.21
C GLN A 68 -5.09 17.58 11.56
N TRP A 69 -3.98 18.09 12.13
CA TRP A 69 -4.04 18.87 13.36
C TRP A 69 -4.78 20.19 13.17
N LEU A 70 -4.51 20.97 12.11
CA LEU A 70 -5.26 22.20 11.81
C LEU A 70 -6.76 21.94 11.58
N ARG A 71 -7.12 20.77 11.04
CA ARG A 71 -8.50 20.33 10.79
C ARG A 71 -9.15 19.61 11.98
N TYR A 72 -8.46 19.52 13.11
CA TYR A 72 -8.97 18.86 14.33
C TYR A 72 -9.34 17.38 14.15
N THR A 73 -8.83 16.75 13.10
CA THR A 73 -8.91 15.29 12.93
C THR A 73 -7.98 14.59 13.92
N ARG A 74 -6.88 15.26 14.29
CA ARG A 74 -5.91 14.79 15.27
C ARG A 74 -5.95 15.66 16.53
N PRO A 75 -6.01 15.06 17.74
CA PRO A 75 -5.98 15.82 18.99
C PRO A 75 -4.60 16.44 19.23
N ASP A 76 -3.56 15.62 19.19
CA ASP A 76 -2.18 16.00 19.48
C ASP A 76 -1.44 16.54 18.25
N PRO A 77 -0.56 17.54 18.42
CA PRO A 77 0.28 18.03 17.32
C PRO A 77 1.35 17.00 16.94
N PRO A 78 1.81 16.99 15.68
CA PRO A 78 2.90 16.12 15.27
C PRO A 78 4.23 16.54 15.90
N SER A 79 5.00 15.56 16.41
CA SER A 79 6.31 15.81 17.00
C SER A 79 7.38 16.06 15.93
N ILE A 80 8.53 16.62 16.31
CA ILE A 80 9.65 16.84 15.38
C ILE A 80 10.21 15.49 14.88
N GLU A 81 10.30 14.50 15.79
CA GLU A 81 10.77 13.16 15.47
C GLU A 81 9.84 12.45 14.48
N GLU A 82 8.53 12.59 14.65
CA GLU A 82 7.54 12.02 13.73
C GLU A 82 7.66 12.62 12.33
N GLN A 83 7.90 13.93 12.24
CA GLN A 83 8.10 14.62 10.97
C GLN A 83 9.37 14.16 10.26
N GLN A 84 10.47 14.00 11.01
CA GLN A 84 11.73 13.47 10.46
C GLN A 84 11.57 12.00 10.03
N GLY A 85 10.86 11.21 10.82
CA GLY A 85 10.51 9.82 10.51
C GLY A 85 9.70 9.70 9.22
N ASP A 86 8.75 10.61 8.97
CA ASP A 86 7.97 10.59 7.73
C ASP A 86 8.84 10.88 6.49
N ILE A 87 9.81 11.80 6.59
CA ILE A 87 10.77 12.03 5.50
C ILE A 87 11.59 10.76 5.23
N GLY A 88 12.11 10.12 6.28
CA GLY A 88 12.85 8.87 6.16
C GLY A 88 12.02 7.75 5.51
N ARG A 89 10.77 7.60 5.95
CA ARG A 89 9.80 6.66 5.39
C ARG A 89 9.52 6.95 3.91
N GLN A 90 9.34 8.21 3.53
CA GLN A 90 9.11 8.59 2.12
C GLN A 90 10.33 8.23 1.25
N ALA A 91 11.54 8.46 1.74
CA ALA A 91 12.77 8.10 1.02
C ALA A 91 12.88 6.57 0.84
N GLN A 92 12.63 5.81 1.91
CA GLN A 92 12.64 4.35 1.85
C GLN A 92 11.57 3.80 0.90
N LEU A 93 10.36 4.37 0.91
CA LEU A 93 9.27 3.95 0.04
C LEU A 93 9.64 4.15 -1.44
N LYS A 94 10.28 5.29 -1.79
CA LYS A 94 10.74 5.53 -3.16
C LYS A 94 11.77 4.50 -3.61
N TYR A 95 12.72 4.16 -2.74
CA TYR A 95 13.72 3.12 -3.02
C TYR A 95 13.07 1.74 -3.25
N LEU A 96 12.13 1.35 -2.38
CA LEU A 96 11.43 0.07 -2.52
C LEU A 96 10.55 0.02 -3.78
N ALA A 97 9.90 1.14 -4.13
CA ALA A 97 9.11 1.27 -5.36
C ALA A 97 9.98 1.04 -6.59
N GLN A 98 11.16 1.69 -6.67
CA GLN A 98 12.10 1.49 -7.76
C GLN A 98 12.51 0.00 -7.90
N GLN A 99 12.87 -0.66 -6.80
CA GLN A 99 13.20 -2.08 -6.84
C GLN A 99 12.03 -2.96 -7.32
N ALA A 100 10.80 -2.59 -6.96
CA ALA A 100 9.62 -3.31 -7.42
C ALA A 100 9.41 -3.10 -8.93
N ASP A 101 9.63 -1.90 -9.43
CA ASP A 101 9.56 -1.57 -10.86
C ASP A 101 10.63 -2.33 -11.66
N GLU A 102 11.86 -2.43 -11.16
CA GLU A 102 12.93 -3.24 -11.76
C GLU A 102 12.57 -4.73 -11.80
N ARG A 103 12.00 -5.25 -10.70
CA ARG A 103 11.48 -6.63 -10.64
C ARG A 103 10.28 -6.85 -11.57
N TRP A 104 9.49 -5.82 -11.81
CA TRP A 104 8.36 -5.88 -12.74
C TRP A 104 8.83 -5.83 -14.19
N ALA A 105 9.75 -4.93 -14.52
CA ALA A 105 10.33 -4.76 -15.85
C ALA A 105 11.18 -5.97 -16.29
N SER A 106 11.83 -6.66 -15.36
CA SER A 106 12.61 -7.87 -15.64
C SER A 106 11.75 -9.12 -15.92
N LYS A 107 10.46 -9.11 -15.56
CA LYS A 107 9.55 -10.19 -15.95
C LYS A 107 9.22 -10.03 -17.44
N PRO A 108 9.44 -11.07 -18.27
CA PRO A 108 9.10 -10.99 -19.69
C PRO A 108 7.61 -10.68 -19.80
N SER A 109 7.28 -9.56 -20.44
CA SER A 109 5.90 -9.16 -20.67
C SER A 109 5.23 -10.22 -21.54
N PHE A 110 4.07 -10.70 -21.14
CA PHE A 110 3.28 -11.63 -21.96
C PHE A 110 2.83 -10.99 -23.29
N LEU A 111 2.88 -9.65 -23.37
CA LEU A 111 2.61 -8.87 -24.58
C LEU A 111 3.84 -8.70 -25.49
N ASP A 112 5.05 -9.02 -25.03
CA ASP A 112 6.20 -9.08 -25.94
C ASP A 112 5.99 -10.23 -26.91
N LYS A 113 6.21 -9.96 -28.21
CA LYS A 113 6.05 -10.94 -29.29
C LYS A 113 6.66 -12.27 -28.83
N PRO A 114 5.91 -13.39 -28.91
CA PRO A 114 6.44 -14.68 -28.50
C PRO A 114 7.76 -14.86 -29.25
N ARG A 115 8.86 -15.05 -28.50
CA ARG A 115 10.10 -15.56 -29.06
C ARG A 115 9.69 -16.75 -29.91
N GLU A 116 10.08 -16.73 -31.20
CA GLU A 116 9.79 -17.81 -32.14
C GLU A 116 10.14 -19.13 -31.46
N GLN A 117 9.12 -19.82 -30.95
CA GLN A 117 9.33 -21.14 -30.39
C GLN A 117 9.76 -21.99 -31.58
N PRO A 118 10.87 -22.73 -31.50
CA PRO A 118 11.22 -23.65 -32.57
C PRO A 118 10.00 -24.53 -32.77
N LYS A 119 9.40 -24.46 -33.97
CA LYS A 119 8.19 -25.20 -34.32
C LYS A 119 8.46 -26.65 -33.92
N PRO A 120 7.60 -27.29 -33.10
CA PRO A 120 7.78 -28.70 -32.79
C PRO A 120 7.90 -29.46 -34.11
N ALA A 121 8.90 -30.32 -34.22
CA ALA A 121 9.15 -31.12 -35.41
C ALA A 121 8.05 -32.19 -35.53
N THR A 122 6.82 -31.77 -35.83
CA THR A 122 5.76 -32.64 -36.34
C THR A 122 6.06 -32.96 -37.78
N LEU A 123 7.02 -33.87 -38.00
CA LEU A 123 7.09 -34.63 -39.24
C LEU A 123 7.53 -36.06 -38.90
N PRO A 124 6.61 -37.03 -38.85
CA PRO A 124 6.98 -38.43 -39.02
C PRO A 124 7.53 -38.56 -40.43
N LYS A 125 8.83 -38.86 -40.55
CA LYS A 125 9.49 -39.10 -41.83
C LYS A 125 9.31 -40.56 -42.22
N ASP A 126 8.06 -41.03 -42.33
CA ASP A 126 7.75 -42.40 -42.72
C ASP A 126 6.68 -42.42 -43.83
N PRO A 127 7.03 -42.80 -45.07
CA PRO A 127 6.12 -42.86 -46.21
C PRO A 127 5.44 -44.24 -46.36
N GLY A 128 5.03 -44.89 -45.26
CA GLY A 128 4.67 -46.32 -45.30
C GLY A 128 3.58 -46.75 -44.33
N GLY A 129 2.38 -46.16 -44.41
CA GLY A 129 1.29 -46.53 -43.51
C GLY A 129 -0.11 -46.20 -44.03
N TYR A 130 -0.46 -46.64 -45.24
CA TYR A 130 -1.86 -46.72 -45.64
C TYR A 130 -2.47 -48.00 -45.04
N ALA A 131 -3.24 -47.85 -43.97
CA ALA A 131 -4.24 -48.83 -43.55
C ALA A 131 -5.62 -48.15 -43.68
N PRO A 132 -6.62 -48.82 -44.28
CA PRO A 132 -7.92 -48.21 -44.53
C PRO A 132 -8.69 -47.94 -43.24
N GLN A 133 -9.32 -46.77 -43.18
CA GLN A 133 -10.27 -46.37 -42.14
C GLN A 133 -11.42 -47.38 -42.05
N THR A 134 -11.68 -47.87 -40.85
CA THR A 134 -12.96 -48.47 -40.47
C THR A 134 -13.72 -47.44 -39.61
N GLU A 135 -15.04 -47.43 -39.78
CA GLU A 135 -16.06 -46.43 -39.43
C GLU A 135 -16.15 -45.94 -37.95
N PRO A 136 -16.92 -44.86 -37.67
CA PRO A 136 -16.73 -44.01 -36.50
C PRO A 136 -17.50 -44.51 -35.28
N ASP A 137 -16.82 -44.58 -34.14
CA ASP A 137 -17.49 -44.77 -32.85
C ASP A 137 -17.72 -43.39 -32.20
N GLU A 138 -18.97 -42.94 -32.26
CA GLU A 138 -19.45 -41.80 -31.50
C GLU A 138 -19.45 -42.16 -30.01
N LYS A 139 -18.40 -41.73 -29.29
CA LYS A 139 -18.44 -41.35 -27.86
C LYS A 139 -17.03 -41.07 -27.37
N GLU A 140 -16.65 -39.80 -27.30
CA GLU A 140 -15.69 -39.35 -26.28
C GLU A 140 -15.83 -37.84 -26.05
N GLY A 141 -16.70 -37.50 -25.10
CA GLY A 141 -16.69 -36.20 -24.46
C GLY A 141 -15.44 -36.09 -23.58
N VAL A 142 -14.73 -34.97 -23.72
CA VAL A 142 -13.55 -34.60 -22.95
C VAL A 142 -13.87 -34.65 -21.44
N GLN A 143 -13.29 -35.60 -20.71
CA GLN A 143 -13.19 -35.51 -19.25
C GLN A 143 -11.71 -35.40 -18.86
N SER A 144 -11.36 -34.20 -18.39
CA SER A 144 -10.05 -33.89 -17.83
C SER A 144 -9.79 -34.74 -16.59
N ALA A 145 -8.79 -35.59 -16.69
CA ALA A 145 -8.24 -36.37 -15.61
C ALA A 145 -7.46 -35.48 -14.63
N VAL A 146 -7.94 -35.33 -13.40
CA VAL A 146 -7.10 -35.22 -12.21
C VAL A 146 -7.90 -35.73 -11.02
N ASP A 147 -7.72 -36.98 -10.62
CA ASP A 147 -7.74 -37.35 -9.21
C ASP A 147 -7.10 -38.73 -9.01
N ASN A 148 -6.05 -38.74 -8.17
CA ASN A 148 -5.39 -39.85 -7.46
C ASN A 148 -3.88 -39.90 -7.69
N PRO A 149 -3.06 -39.33 -6.79
CA PRO A 149 -1.62 -39.62 -6.75
C PRO A 149 -1.36 -40.94 -5.99
N VAL A 150 -0.67 -41.85 -6.67
CA VAL A 150 -0.06 -43.07 -6.10
C VAL A 150 1.11 -42.67 -5.18
N PRO A 151 1.32 -43.30 -3.99
CA PRO A 151 2.38 -42.92 -3.08
C PRO A 151 3.74 -43.50 -3.50
N ILE A 152 4.74 -42.65 -3.72
CA ILE A 152 6.15 -43.05 -3.90
C ILE A 152 6.90 -42.74 -2.59
N PRO A 153 7.65 -43.68 -2.00
CA PRO A 153 8.40 -43.45 -0.77
C PRO A 153 9.69 -42.64 -1.06
N GLY A 154 9.85 -41.50 -0.39
CA GLY A 154 11.02 -40.62 -0.52
C GLY A 154 12.11 -40.84 0.56
N PRO A 155 13.36 -40.40 0.31
CA PRO A 155 14.52 -40.52 1.22
C PRO A 155 14.45 -39.58 2.45
N PRO A 156 15.31 -39.75 3.48
CA PRO A 156 15.02 -39.27 4.83
C PRO A 156 15.12 -37.74 5.00
N ARG A 157 14.27 -37.25 5.90
CA ARG A 157 14.01 -35.83 6.23
C ARG A 157 15.28 -35.08 6.66
N SER A 158 15.64 -34.03 5.91
CA SER A 158 16.40 -32.90 6.47
C SER A 158 15.44 -31.98 7.24
N THR A 159 15.84 -31.58 8.44
CA THR A 159 15.06 -30.74 9.35
C THR A 159 14.89 -29.33 8.78
N LYS A 160 13.71 -29.01 8.25
CA LYS A 160 13.34 -27.66 7.83
C LYS A 160 13.19 -26.77 9.08
N LYS A 161 14.09 -25.82 9.28
CA LYS A 161 13.86 -24.67 10.18
C LYS A 161 12.61 -23.94 9.66
N ALA A 162 11.69 -23.63 10.57
CA ALA A 162 10.41 -23.02 10.21
C ALA A 162 10.61 -21.62 9.60
N ASP A 163 9.92 -21.36 8.48
CA ASP A 163 9.88 -20.04 7.84
C ASP A 163 9.33 -18.97 8.81
N PRO A 164 10.06 -17.86 9.03
CA PRO A 164 9.69 -16.82 10.01
C PRO A 164 8.42 -16.04 9.65
N TRP A 165 7.92 -16.20 8.42
CA TRP A 165 6.77 -15.45 7.89
C TRP A 165 5.43 -16.18 8.01
N LYS A 166 5.40 -17.44 8.47
CA LYS A 166 4.15 -18.20 8.63
C LYS A 166 3.14 -17.54 9.58
N LYS A 167 3.61 -16.78 10.58
CA LYS A 167 2.75 -16.10 11.55
C LYS A 167 2.02 -14.88 10.96
N ALA A 168 2.52 -14.29 9.87
CA ALA A 168 1.92 -13.10 9.27
C ALA A 168 0.69 -13.40 8.38
N GLN A 169 0.57 -14.63 7.86
CA GLN A 169 -0.56 -15.01 6.99
C GLN A 169 -1.85 -15.35 7.75
N GLY A 170 -1.78 -15.68 9.04
CA GLY A 170 -2.94 -16.12 9.82
C GLY A 170 -3.99 -15.04 10.12
N GLY A 171 -3.69 -13.77 9.85
CA GLY A 171 -4.52 -12.62 10.24
C GLY A 171 -5.02 -11.74 9.09
N ASN A 172 -4.81 -12.10 7.82
CA ASN A 172 -5.22 -11.24 6.71
C ASN A 172 -6.72 -11.50 6.35
N PRO A 173 -7.65 -10.57 6.62
CA PRO A 173 -9.08 -10.77 6.39
C PRO A 173 -9.45 -10.94 4.91
N SER A 174 -8.56 -10.56 3.98
CA SER A 174 -8.75 -10.74 2.54
C SER A 174 -8.57 -12.18 2.06
N GLY A 175 -7.99 -13.09 2.86
CA GLY A 175 -7.77 -14.48 2.43
C GLY A 175 -9.01 -15.37 2.45
N LYS A 176 -10.07 -14.97 3.16
CA LYS A 176 -11.32 -15.74 3.32
C LYS A 176 -12.56 -15.05 2.73
N TRP A 177 -12.41 -13.84 2.20
CA TRP A 177 -13.54 -13.08 1.69
C TRP A 177 -13.81 -13.44 0.23
N GLN A 178 -14.98 -14.03 -0.04
CA GLN A 178 -15.54 -14.22 -1.38
C GLN A 178 -16.88 -13.48 -1.42
N PRO A 179 -17.19 -12.70 -2.47
CA PRO A 179 -18.48 -12.02 -2.59
C PRO A 179 -19.59 -13.04 -2.83
N GLU A 180 -20.68 -12.93 -2.08
CA GLU A 180 -21.91 -13.68 -2.36
C GLU A 180 -22.55 -13.17 -3.67
N ALA A 181 -23.07 -14.09 -4.48
CA ALA A 181 -23.80 -13.76 -5.71
C ALA A 181 -25.16 -13.12 -5.36
N TRP A 182 -25.49 -11.99 -5.98
CA TRP A 182 -26.74 -11.27 -5.77
C TRP A 182 -27.95 -12.13 -6.17
N THR A 183 -28.87 -12.37 -5.24
CA THR A 183 -30.13 -13.09 -5.49
C THR A 183 -31.31 -12.12 -5.46
N PRO A 184 -32.09 -11.99 -6.55
CA PRO A 184 -33.28 -11.14 -6.54
C PRO A 184 -34.36 -11.74 -5.64
N GLY A 185 -34.97 -10.90 -4.80
CA GLY A 185 -36.05 -11.31 -3.90
C GLY A 185 -37.29 -11.80 -4.66
N PRO A 186 -38.09 -12.71 -4.06
CA PRO A 186 -39.26 -13.28 -4.74
C PRO A 186 -40.33 -12.22 -5.02
N ALA A 187 -40.89 -12.27 -6.23
CA ALA A 187 -41.94 -11.35 -6.66
C ALA A 187 -43.19 -11.48 -5.77
N LYS A 188 -43.64 -10.34 -5.22
CA LYS A 188 -44.84 -10.25 -4.39
C LYS A 188 -46.07 -10.58 -5.25
N LYS A 189 -46.72 -11.72 -4.99
CA LYS A 189 -48.01 -12.04 -5.62
C LYS A 189 -49.08 -11.05 -5.10
N ARG A 190 -49.84 -10.51 -6.05
CA ARG A 190 -50.98 -9.61 -5.84
C ARG A 190 -52.15 -10.35 -5.21
#